data_AF-A0A2T3MHL2-F1
#
_entry.id   AF-A0A2T3MHL2-F1
#
_cell.length_a   1.000
_cell.length_b   1.000
_cell.length_c   1.000
_cell.angle_alpha   90.00
_cell.angle_beta   90.00
_cell.angle_gamma   90.00
#
_symmetry.space_group_name_H-M   'P 1'
#
loop_
_entity.id
_entity.type
_entity.pdbx_description
1 polymer ?
#
loop_
_entity_poly.entity_id
_entity_poly.type
_entity_poly.pdbx_seq_one_letter_code
_entity_poly.pdbx_strand_id
1 'polypeptide(L)'
;MPSMNAIENRIAAVTNIERYDLDHQANLYKKASLNAIDRFFNQVRTSLNPFSRPTRTANTNQGTWYGYQPYNPEIYIKLGEIFRVYYNYCDVDDKHKSTPAMKLGLAKGPVKLEKIIYFDKYK
;
A
#
# COMPACT_ATOMS: atom_id res chain seq x y z
N MET A 1 -7.81 30.33 -2.02
CA MET A 1 -6.67 30.27 -1.07
C MET A 1 -6.59 28.84 -0.56
N PRO A 2 -5.48 28.10 -0.76
CA PRO A 2 -5.32 26.80 -0.11
C PRO A 2 -5.14 27.04 1.40
N SER A 3 -5.94 26.37 2.23
CA SER A 3 -5.95 26.55 3.68
C SER A 3 -4.88 25.68 4.37
N MET A 4 -4.45 26.17 5.53
CA MET A 4 -3.32 25.81 6.41
C MET A 4 -3.20 24.35 6.91
N ASN A 5 -3.87 23.36 6.31
CA ASN A 5 -3.78 21.93 6.69
C ASN A 5 -3.18 21.03 5.60
N ALA A 6 -2.46 21.62 4.64
CA ALA A 6 -1.61 20.82 3.76
C ALA A 6 -0.31 20.51 4.50
N ILE A 7 -0.10 19.24 4.84
CA ILE A 7 1.23 18.72 5.20
C ILE A 7 2.22 19.25 4.15
N GLU A 8 3.28 19.94 4.57
CA GLU A 8 4.34 20.38 3.67
C GLU A 8 5.04 19.13 3.12
N ASN A 9 4.51 18.61 2.01
CA ASN A 9 4.99 17.38 1.41
C ASN A 9 6.34 17.67 0.75
N ARG A 10 7.42 17.20 1.38
CA ARG A 10 8.77 17.28 0.84
C ARG A 10 8.95 16.18 -0.19
N ILE A 11 9.46 16.54 -1.36
CA ILE A 11 9.74 15.60 -2.44
C ILE A 11 11.25 15.53 -2.60
N ALA A 12 11.78 14.31 -2.63
CA ALA A 12 13.18 14.04 -2.91
C ALA A 12 13.28 13.06 -4.07
N ALA A 13 14.24 13.28 -4.96
CA ALA A 13 14.56 12.32 -6.00
C ALA A 13 15.33 11.14 -5.38
N VAL A 14 14.78 9.93 -5.49
CA VAL A 14 15.45 8.70 -5.03
C VAL A 14 16.54 8.28 -6.02
N THR A 15 16.33 8.53 -7.31
CA THR A 15 17.29 8.26 -8.39
C THR A 15 17.99 9.55 -8.82
N ASN A 16 19.24 9.46 -9.27
CA ASN A 16 19.95 10.62 -9.81
C ASN A 16 19.20 11.20 -11.04
N ILE A 17 18.84 12.49 -10.98
CA ILE A 17 18.16 13.24 -12.04
C ILE A 17 19.00 14.37 -12.63
N GLU A 18 20.27 14.53 -12.22
CA GLU A 18 21.16 15.62 -12.64
C GLU A 18 21.42 15.64 -14.15
N ARG A 19 21.22 14.50 -14.83
CA ARG A 19 21.33 14.40 -16.30
C ARG A 19 20.29 15.24 -17.06
N TYR A 20 19.24 15.71 -16.39
CA TYR A 20 18.15 16.46 -16.98
C TYR A 20 18.33 17.96 -16.74
N ASP A 21 17.83 18.77 -17.68
CA ASP A 21 17.78 20.22 -17.51
C ASP A 21 16.87 20.63 -16.32
N LEU A 22 17.12 21.82 -15.76
CA LEU A 22 16.42 22.33 -14.57
C LEU A 22 14.89 22.37 -14.76
N ASP A 23 14.41 22.77 -15.94
CA ASP A 23 12.97 22.81 -16.22
C ASP A 23 12.37 21.40 -16.24
N HIS A 24 13.12 20.43 -16.77
CA HIS A 24 12.70 19.03 -16.79
C HIS A 24 12.69 18.43 -15.39
N GLN A 25 13.71 18.73 -14.56
CA GLN A 25 13.76 18.32 -13.16
C GLN A 25 12.57 18.90 -12.38
N ALA A 26 12.28 20.19 -12.52
CA ALA A 26 11.12 20.83 -11.89
C ALA A 26 9.79 20.18 -12.30
N ASN A 27 9.65 19.82 -13.59
CA ASN A 27 8.46 19.11 -14.07
C ASN A 27 8.34 17.68 -13.52
N LEU A 28 9.44 16.98 -13.27
CA LEU A 28 9.42 15.69 -12.58
C LEU A 28 8.94 15.85 -11.14
N TYR A 29 9.45 16.85 -10.41
CA TYR A 29 9.00 17.14 -9.05
C TYR A 29 7.50 17.46 -9.00
N LYS A 30 6.95 18.19 -9.98
CA LYS A 30 5.51 18.46 -10.08
C LYS A 30 4.65 17.20 -10.28
N LYS A 31 5.21 16.11 -10.81
CA LYS A 31 4.50 14.83 -11.01
C LYS A 31 4.46 13.96 -9.77
N ALA A 32 5.24 14.29 -8.73
CA ALA A 32 5.23 13.53 -7.49
C ALA A 32 3.85 13.62 -6.82
N SER A 33 3.29 12.46 -6.45
CA SER A 33 1.98 12.38 -5.81
C SER A 33 1.98 11.29 -4.76
N LEU A 34 1.38 11.58 -3.60
CA LEU A 34 1.13 10.60 -2.54
C LEU A 34 -0.09 9.73 -2.81
N ASN A 35 -0.89 10.04 -3.84
CA ASN A 35 -2.16 9.37 -4.11
C ASN A 35 -2.03 7.84 -4.26
N ALA A 36 -0.95 7.37 -4.90
CA ALA A 36 -0.71 5.93 -5.03
C ALA A 36 -0.43 5.25 -3.68
N ILE A 37 0.32 5.92 -2.81
CA ILE A 37 0.66 5.44 -1.46
C ILE A 37 -0.59 5.45 -0.57
N ASP A 38 -1.38 6.53 -0.62
CA ASP A 38 -2.63 6.64 0.14
C ASP A 38 -3.64 5.58 -0.28
N ARG A 39 -3.76 5.32 -1.58
CA ARG A 39 -4.61 4.24 -2.11
C ARG A 39 -4.17 2.87 -1.58
N PHE A 40 -2.87 2.59 -1.58
CA PHE A 40 -2.34 1.34 -1.03
C PHE A 40 -2.65 1.20 0.47
N PHE A 41 -2.42 2.25 1.27
CA PHE A 41 -2.77 2.21 2.68
C PHE A 41 -4.27 2.08 2.93
N ASN A 42 -5.11 2.66 2.06
CA ASN A 42 -6.56 2.46 2.15
C ASN A 42 -6.93 0.99 1.89
N GLN A 43 -6.33 0.36 0.87
CA GLN A 43 -6.53 -1.08 0.61
C GLN A 43 -6.12 -1.93 1.81
N VAL A 44 -4.92 -1.71 2.38
CA VAL A 44 -4.46 -2.41 3.59
C VAL A 44 -5.49 -2.28 4.73
N ARG A 45 -6.00 -1.08 4.96
CA ARG A 45 -6.95 -0.78 6.04
C ARG A 45 -8.33 -1.42 5.84
N THR A 46 -8.79 -1.54 4.60
CA THR A 46 -10.09 -2.15 4.27
C THR A 46 -9.99 -3.68 4.23
N SER A 47 -8.83 -4.22 3.83
CA SER A 47 -8.63 -5.66 3.71
C SER A 47 -8.24 -6.35 5.02
N LEU A 48 -7.61 -5.63 5.97
CA LEU A 48 -7.12 -6.22 7.22
C LEU A 48 -7.70 -5.50 8.45
N ASN A 49 -8.54 -6.21 9.21
CA ASN A 49 -9.20 -5.66 10.40
C ASN A 49 -8.24 -5.05 11.44
N PRO A 50 -7.07 -5.63 11.76
CA PRO A 50 -6.14 -5.02 12.71
C PRO A 50 -5.56 -3.69 12.26
N PHE A 51 -5.42 -3.46 10.94
CA PHE A 51 -4.91 -2.22 10.39
C PHE A 51 -6.01 -1.17 10.19
N SER A 52 -7.28 -1.55 10.37
CA SER A 52 -8.40 -0.63 10.26
C SER A 52 -8.28 0.51 11.28
N ARG A 53 -8.82 1.68 10.92
CA ARG A 53 -8.91 2.79 11.87
C ARG A 53 -10.08 2.50 12.82
N PRO A 54 -9.92 2.72 14.13
CA PRO A 54 -11.00 2.51 15.06
C PRO A 54 -12.13 3.52 14.82
N THR A 55 -13.37 3.03 14.80
CA THR A 55 -14.56 3.86 14.63
C THR A 55 -14.83 4.64 15.91
N ARG A 56 -14.90 5.97 15.81
CA ARG A 56 -15.37 6.82 16.91
C ARG A 56 -16.89 6.94 16.81
N THR A 57 -17.62 6.55 17.85
CA THR A 57 -19.06 6.84 17.96
C THR A 57 -19.28 8.10 18.78
N ALA A 58 -20.32 8.88 18.43
CA ALA A 58 -20.60 10.19 19.02
C ALA A 58 -20.75 10.20 20.56
N ASN A 59 -21.07 9.05 21.16
CA ASN A 59 -21.21 8.87 22.60
C ASN A 59 -19.93 8.45 23.33
N THR A 60 -18.81 8.22 22.64
CA THR A 60 -17.58 7.78 23.33
C THR A 60 -16.80 9.00 23.80
N ASN A 61 -17.11 9.43 25.01
CA ASN A 61 -16.58 10.63 25.64
C ASN A 61 -15.12 10.49 26.11
N GLN A 62 -14.25 9.79 25.34
CA GLN A 62 -12.77 9.69 25.39
C GLN A 62 -12.18 8.28 25.13
N GLY A 63 -13.00 7.25 24.91
CA GLY A 63 -12.52 5.90 24.56
C GLY A 63 -12.45 5.68 23.04
N THR A 64 -11.34 5.15 22.53
CA THR A 64 -11.30 4.60 21.17
C THR A 64 -11.41 3.08 21.28
N TRP A 65 -12.47 2.47 20.76
CA TRP A 65 -12.65 1.01 20.85
C TRP A 65 -11.85 0.29 19.78
N TYR A 66 -11.00 -0.63 20.20
CA TYR A 66 -10.06 -1.36 19.37
C TYR A 66 -10.45 -2.84 19.22
N GLY A 67 -11.68 -3.11 18.77
CA GLY A 67 -12.26 -4.46 18.77
C GLY A 67 -11.50 -5.54 17.97
N TYR A 68 -10.61 -5.14 17.07
CA TYR A 68 -9.84 -6.06 16.21
C TYR A 68 -8.33 -6.01 16.44
N GLN A 69 -7.87 -5.37 17.52
CA GLN A 69 -6.44 -5.31 17.80
C GLN A 69 -5.92 -6.63 18.39
N PRO A 70 -4.90 -7.25 17.79
CA PRO A 70 -4.27 -8.44 18.34
C PRO A 70 -3.52 -8.12 19.64
N TYR A 71 -3.58 -9.04 20.60
CA TYR A 71 -2.80 -8.97 21.84
C TYR A 71 -1.29 -9.12 21.61
N ASN A 72 -0.90 -9.91 20.61
CA ASN A 72 0.51 -10.07 20.21
C ASN A 72 0.82 -9.14 19.01
N PRO A 73 1.75 -8.17 19.15
CA PRO A 73 2.12 -7.27 18.07
C PRO A 73 2.74 -7.97 16.85
N GLU A 74 3.31 -9.17 16.99
CA GLU A 74 3.85 -9.94 15.86
C GLU A 74 2.79 -10.28 14.80
N ILE A 75 1.51 -10.31 15.20
CA ILE A 75 0.40 -10.59 14.28
C ILE A 75 0.31 -9.51 13.19
N TYR A 76 0.64 -8.25 13.50
CA TYR A 76 0.69 -7.19 12.49
C TYR A 76 1.72 -7.49 11.41
N ILE A 77 2.91 -7.94 11.81
CA ILE A 77 3.99 -8.27 10.88
C ILE A 77 3.56 -9.43 9.99
N LYS A 78 3.07 -10.52 10.58
CA LYS A 78 2.60 -11.72 9.85
C LYS A 78 1.51 -11.38 8.84
N LEU A 79 0.49 -10.61 9.25
CA LEU A 79 -0.59 -10.18 8.35
C LEU A 79 -0.08 -9.24 7.25
N GLY A 80 0.83 -8.32 7.57
CA GLY A 80 1.44 -7.42 6.60
C GLY A 80 2.25 -8.17 5.54
N GLU A 81 3.02 -9.19 5.95
CA GLU A 81 3.78 -10.04 5.04
C GLU A 81 2.87 -10.87 4.12
N ILE A 82 1.82 -11.49 4.67
CA ILE A 82 0.82 -12.22 3.88
C ILE A 82 0.15 -11.28 2.86
N PHE A 83 -0.29 -10.11 3.31
CA PHE A 83 -0.92 -9.14 2.43
C PHE A 83 0.04 -8.63 1.34
N ARG A 84 1.31 -8.40 1.67
CA ARG A 84 2.33 -8.01 0.69
C ARG A 84 2.47 -9.06 -0.41
N VAL A 85 2.53 -10.34 -0.06
CA VAL A 85 2.65 -11.42 -1.04
C VAL A 85 1.38 -11.52 -1.88
N TYR A 86 0.21 -11.54 -1.24
CA TYR A 86 -1.08 -11.61 -1.92
C TYR A 86 -1.30 -10.44 -2.88
N TYR A 87 -1.11 -9.20 -2.41
CA TYR A 87 -1.33 -7.99 -3.20
C TYR A 87 -0.43 -7.91 -4.44
N ASN A 88 0.84 -8.27 -4.31
CA ASN A 88 1.78 -8.14 -5.41
C ASN A 88 1.60 -9.24 -6.47
N TYR A 89 1.26 -10.46 -6.06
CA TYR A 89 1.34 -11.64 -6.94
C TYR A 89 -0.01 -12.28 -7.26
N CYS A 90 -1.03 -12.13 -6.41
CA CYS A 90 -2.35 -12.76 -6.58
C CYS A 90 -3.45 -11.77 -6.93
N ASP A 91 -3.42 -10.56 -6.35
CA ASP A 91 -4.48 -9.55 -6.54
C ASP A 91 -4.40 -8.94 -7.95
N VAL A 92 -5.38 -9.29 -8.79
CA VAL A 92 -5.46 -8.84 -10.16
C VAL A 92 -6.36 -7.61 -10.22
N ASP A 93 -5.81 -6.51 -10.73
CA ASP A 93 -6.58 -5.29 -10.98
C ASP A 93 -7.64 -5.54 -12.06
N ASP A 94 -8.92 -5.38 -11.73
CA ASP A 94 -10.05 -5.60 -12.65
C ASP A 94 -9.89 -4.82 -13.97
N LYS A 95 -9.33 -3.61 -13.89
CA LYS A 95 -9.22 -2.71 -15.05
C LYS A 95 -8.12 -3.14 -16.02
N HIS A 96 -6.99 -3.58 -15.50
CA HIS A 96 -5.78 -3.81 -16.29
C HIS A 96 -5.41 -5.30 -16.39
N LYS A 97 -6.16 -6.19 -15.71
CA LYS A 97 -5.94 -7.64 -15.65
C LYS A 97 -4.49 -8.01 -15.33
N SER A 98 -3.83 -7.20 -14.50
CA SER A 98 -2.40 -7.30 -14.19
C SER A 98 -2.16 -7.07 -12.70
N THR A 99 -1.23 -7.81 -12.11
CA THR A 99 -0.82 -7.60 -10.72
C THR A 99 0.27 -6.52 -10.61
N PRO A 100 0.50 -5.92 -9.43
CA PRO A 100 1.61 -4.99 -9.21
C PRO A 100 2.98 -5.57 -9.57
N ALA A 101 3.25 -6.85 -9.25
CA ALA A 101 4.50 -7.50 -9.63
C ALA A 101 4.66 -7.62 -11.14
N MET A 102 3.57 -7.81 -11.89
CA MET A 102 3.61 -7.79 -13.36
C MET A 102 3.93 -6.40 -13.90
N LYS A 103 3.34 -5.34 -13.33
CA LYS A 103 3.60 -3.94 -13.74
C LYS A 103 5.08 -3.55 -13.55
N LEU A 104 5.74 -4.12 -12.54
CA LEU A 104 7.17 -3.93 -12.29
C LEU A 104 8.08 -4.87 -13.11
N GLY A 105 7.52 -5.87 -13.80
CA GLY A 105 8.30 -6.87 -14.55
C GLY A 105 8.89 -8.00 -13.69
N LEU A 106 8.47 -8.13 -12.42
CA LEU A 106 8.92 -9.20 -11.51
C LEU A 106 8.22 -10.54 -11.78
N ALA A 107 7.01 -10.52 -12.32
CA ALA A 107 6.21 -11.70 -12.61
C ALA A 107 5.68 -11.70 -14.05
N LYS A 108 5.63 -12.88 -14.68
CA LYS A 108 5.07 -13.04 -16.05
C LYS A 108 3.55 -13.08 -16.10
N GLY A 109 2.90 -13.40 -14.98
CA GLY A 109 1.46 -13.58 -14.87
C GLY A 109 1.02 -13.69 -13.41
N PRO A 110 -0.29 -13.69 -13.14
CA PRO A 110 -0.82 -13.84 -11.79
C PRO A 110 -0.45 -15.20 -11.21
N VAL A 111 0.01 -15.20 -9.96
CA VAL A 111 0.35 -16.42 -9.22
C VAL A 111 -0.89 -16.89 -8.49
N LYS A 112 -1.25 -18.16 -8.71
CA LYS A 112 -2.38 -18.75 -7.99
C LYS A 112 -2.04 -18.99 -6.52
N LEU A 113 -3.00 -18.79 -5.62
CA LEU A 113 -2.82 -18.92 -4.17
C LEU A 113 -2.29 -20.30 -3.77
N GLU A 114 -2.74 -21.35 -4.47
CA GLU A 114 -2.34 -22.74 -4.19
C GLU A 114 -0.84 -22.94 -4.38
N LYS A 115 -0.18 -22.19 -5.28
CA LYS A 115 1.26 -22.28 -5.48
C LYS A 115 2.08 -21.68 -4.33
N ILE A 116 1.45 -20.83 -3.52
CA ILE A 116 2.09 -20.15 -2.39
C ILE A 116 1.89 -20.96 -1.12
N ILE A 117 0.70 -21.54 -0.94
CA ILE A 117 0.34 -22.28 0.28
C ILE A 117 0.82 -23.74 0.23
N TYR A 118 0.73 -24.40 -0.94
CA TYR A 118 1.06 -25.81 -1.06
C TYR A 118 2.46 -26.01 -1.63
N PHE A 119 3.42 -26.28 -0.74
CA PHE A 119 4.83 -26.49 -1.09
C PHE A 119 5.08 -27.80 -1.89
N ASP A 120 4.23 -28.81 -1.76
CA ASP A 120 4.46 -30.15 -2.33
C ASP A 120 3.74 -30.45 -3.66
N LYS A 121 2.79 -29.60 -4.09
CA LYS A 121 1.92 -29.94 -5.23
C LYS A 121 2.55 -29.67 -6.60
N TYR A 122 3.71 -28.99 -6.65
CA TYR A 122 4.33 -28.53 -7.91
C TYR A 122 5.86 -28.72 -7.92
N LYS A 123 6.35 -29.89 -7.46
CA LYS A 123 7.69 -30.36 -7.82
C LYS A 123 7.74 -30.77 -9.29
#